data_AF-A0A537GQT8-F1
#
_entry.id   AF-A0A537GQT8-F1
#
_cell.length_a   1.000
_cell.length_b   1.000
_cell.length_c   1.000
_cell.angle_alpha   90.00
_cell.angle_beta   90.00
_cell.angle_gamma   90.00
#
_symmetry.space_group_name_H-M   'P 1'
#
loop_
_entity.id
_entity.type
_entity.pdbx_description
1 polymer ?
#
loop_
_entity_poly.entity_id
_entity_poly.type
_entity_poly.pdbx_seq_one_letter_code
_entity_poly.pdbx_strand_id
1 'polypeptide(L)'
;MKTATAYSPCNITGFFQINDKASDPLKVGSIGAGVALAKGVNTRLSVKKAQASRVDATFNGKRLPRRSVSARVATRYIELDGRQWRVDVTHTSPLPVGCGYGTSGAGALSLSLALNETMGLSLSTLEAAQIAHISEIECKTGLGTVASVFSGGLTLRTIPGAPGVGRVSKVAVPSSLMLITASFGPISTRSILGRASLKRRVNACGKGLIQRFDRRSPQKSFMILSKGFAECVGLMSQRLSHLVTRLDSTGIKSSMTMLGESVFCIAPMEVVPLVTTFLRKHGMTPYASRIAKSGAHML
;
A
#
# COMPACT_ATOMS: atom_id res chain seq x y z
N MET A 1 28.43 -14.00 2.16
CA MET A 1 27.27 -13.25 1.59
C MET A 1 26.03 -13.84 2.24
N LYS A 2 25.20 -13.03 2.91
CA LYS A 2 23.95 -13.50 3.53
C LYS A 2 22.78 -13.10 2.65
N THR A 3 21.74 -13.92 2.59
CA THR A 3 20.54 -13.67 1.79
C THR A 3 19.30 -13.98 2.60
N ALA A 4 18.24 -13.22 2.40
CA ALA A 4 16.92 -13.57 2.90
C ALA A 4 15.84 -13.11 1.94
N THR A 5 14.64 -13.66 2.13
CA THR A 5 13.44 -13.27 1.41
C THR A 5 12.34 -12.94 2.42
N ALA A 6 11.58 -11.91 2.13
CA ALA A 6 10.38 -11.57 2.89
C ALA A 6 9.26 -11.17 1.95
N TYR A 7 8.03 -11.32 2.41
CA TYR A 7 6.82 -10.97 1.69
C TYR A 7 6.07 -9.87 2.43
N SER A 8 5.42 -8.99 1.68
CA SER A 8 4.40 -8.08 2.21
C SER A 8 3.21 -8.01 1.26
N PRO A 9 1.96 -8.09 1.76
CA PRO A 9 0.80 -7.89 0.90
C PRO A 9 0.76 -6.45 0.39
N CYS A 10 0.19 -6.25 -0.80
CA CYS A 10 -0.12 -4.91 -1.28
C CYS A 10 -1.41 -4.40 -0.63
N ASN A 11 -1.71 -3.10 -0.74
CA ASN A 11 -2.91 -2.52 -0.15
C ASN A 11 -3.56 -1.49 -1.07
N ILE A 12 -4.87 -1.60 -1.25
CA ILE A 12 -5.70 -0.57 -1.87
C ILE A 12 -6.32 0.27 -0.76
N THR A 13 -6.06 1.58 -0.76
CA THR A 13 -6.78 2.52 0.09
C THR A 13 -8.05 2.97 -0.61
N GLY A 14 -9.18 2.90 0.09
CA GLY A 14 -10.47 3.33 -0.42
C GLY A 14 -10.78 4.80 -0.10
N PHE A 15 -10.54 5.19 1.16
CA PHE A 15 -10.67 6.57 1.62
C PHE A 15 -9.69 6.87 2.74
N PHE A 16 -9.32 8.14 2.91
CA PHE A 16 -8.36 8.55 3.93
C PHE A 16 -8.41 10.04 4.26
N GLN A 17 -7.80 10.38 5.40
CA GLN A 17 -7.42 11.71 5.82
C GLN A 17 -5.92 11.72 6.11
N ILE A 18 -5.25 12.77 5.66
CA ILE A 18 -3.83 13.04 5.84
C ILE A 18 -3.60 13.64 7.22
N ASN A 19 -2.70 13.05 7.99
CA ASN A 19 -2.24 13.59 9.26
C ASN A 19 -0.70 13.62 9.27
N ASP A 20 -0.15 14.72 8.75
CA ASP A 20 1.28 14.91 8.47
C ASP A 20 1.87 16.15 9.14
N LYS A 21 1.21 16.66 10.19
CA LYS A 21 1.65 17.84 10.93
C LYS A 21 2.56 17.54 12.12
N ALA A 22 2.60 16.29 12.57
CA ALA A 22 3.46 15.91 13.68
C ALA A 22 4.94 16.05 13.29
N SER A 23 5.77 16.55 14.21
CA SER A 23 7.23 16.62 14.04
C SER A 23 7.87 15.24 14.06
N ASP A 24 7.37 14.37 14.93
CA ASP A 24 7.78 12.97 15.04
C ASP A 24 7.20 12.14 13.88
N PRO A 25 8.06 11.58 12.98
CA PRO A 25 7.60 10.76 11.85
C PRO A 25 6.81 9.51 12.27
N LEU A 26 7.00 9.01 13.50
CA LEU A 26 6.23 7.88 14.03
C LEU A 26 4.76 8.24 14.29
N LYS A 27 4.47 9.51 14.56
CA LYS A 27 3.10 10.02 14.77
C LYS A 27 2.46 10.52 13.47
N VAL A 28 3.24 10.69 12.41
CA VAL A 28 2.73 11.00 11.07
C VAL A 28 2.06 9.76 10.49
N GLY A 29 0.89 9.96 9.86
CA GLY A 29 0.24 8.89 9.12
C GLY A 29 -1.08 9.31 8.48
N SER A 30 -2.02 8.37 8.39
CA SER A 30 -3.37 8.63 7.89
C SER A 30 -4.44 7.92 8.70
N ILE A 31 -5.62 8.52 8.75
CA ILE A 31 -6.87 7.89 9.21
C ILE A 31 -7.62 7.44 7.96
N GLY A 32 -8.28 6.29 7.96
CA GLY A 32 -8.99 5.80 6.76
C GLY A 32 -9.05 4.30 6.65
N ALA A 33 -9.54 3.80 5.52
CA ALA A 33 -9.70 2.37 5.31
C ALA A 33 -8.94 1.87 4.08
N GLY A 34 -8.43 0.66 4.16
CA GLY A 34 -7.80 -0.03 3.05
C GLY A 34 -7.91 -1.54 3.16
N VAL A 35 -7.78 -2.22 2.03
CA VAL A 35 -7.87 -3.68 1.92
C VAL A 35 -6.58 -4.24 1.34
N ALA A 36 -6.02 -5.22 2.03
CA ALA A 36 -4.78 -5.87 1.64
C ALA A 36 -5.03 -6.99 0.61
N LEU A 37 -4.21 -7.02 -0.44
CA LEU A 37 -4.20 -8.04 -1.48
C LEU A 37 -3.22 -9.14 -1.10
N ALA A 38 -3.64 -10.40 -1.23
CA ALA A 38 -2.71 -11.54 -1.20
C ALA A 38 -1.67 -11.48 -2.35
N LYS A 39 -1.97 -10.77 -3.45
CA LYS A 39 -0.93 -10.35 -4.39
C LYS A 39 -0.13 -9.22 -3.75
N GLY A 40 1.14 -9.48 -3.46
CA GLY A 40 2.03 -8.59 -2.72
C GLY A 40 3.38 -8.37 -3.41
N VAL A 41 4.36 -7.98 -2.61
CA VAL A 41 5.76 -7.82 -2.99
C VAL A 41 6.58 -8.90 -2.29
N ASN A 42 7.29 -9.70 -3.08
CA ASN A 42 8.39 -10.54 -2.59
C ASN A 42 9.68 -9.73 -2.69
N THR A 43 10.38 -9.59 -1.58
CA THR A 43 11.66 -8.89 -1.52
C THR A 43 12.75 -9.88 -1.19
N ARG A 44 13.63 -10.13 -2.15
CA ARG A 44 14.86 -10.89 -1.95
C ARG A 44 16.01 -9.90 -1.85
N LEU A 45 16.94 -10.16 -0.94
CA LEU A 45 18.15 -9.35 -0.85
C LEU A 45 19.40 -10.19 -0.61
N SER A 46 20.55 -9.61 -0.93
CA SER A 46 21.85 -10.10 -0.49
C SER A 46 22.63 -8.97 0.18
N VAL A 47 23.32 -9.31 1.28
CA VAL A 47 24.25 -8.42 1.97
C VAL A 47 25.65 -9.02 2.01
N LYS A 48 26.65 -8.18 1.74
CA LYS A 48 28.06 -8.52 1.91
C LYS A 48 28.84 -7.33 2.44
N LYS A 49 29.83 -7.59 3.29
CA LYS A 49 30.77 -6.56 3.75
C LYS A 49 31.44 -5.92 2.53
N ALA A 50 31.67 -4.62 2.60
CA ALA A 50 32.29 -3.85 1.53
C ALA A 50 33.25 -2.79 2.12
N GLN A 51 34.14 -2.25 1.30
CA GLN A 51 34.99 -1.11 1.70
C GLN A 51 34.18 0.20 1.79
N ALA A 52 33.14 0.34 0.97
CA ALA A 52 32.22 1.46 0.98
C ALA A 52 30.79 0.96 0.80
N SER A 53 29.86 1.60 1.52
CA SER A 53 28.45 1.24 1.45
C SER A 53 27.84 1.52 0.08
N ARG A 54 27.07 0.56 -0.42
CA ARG A 54 26.38 0.68 -1.71
C ARG A 54 25.06 -0.05 -1.66
N VAL A 55 24.01 0.63 -2.10
CA VAL A 55 22.67 0.05 -2.25
C VAL A 55 22.29 0.07 -3.72
N ASP A 56 21.98 -1.10 -4.27
CA ASP A 56 21.33 -1.26 -5.57
C ASP A 56 20.00 -1.98 -5.37
N ALA A 57 18.92 -1.41 -5.90
CA ALA A 57 17.59 -1.97 -5.77
C ALA A 57 16.89 -2.06 -7.13
N THR A 58 16.12 -3.13 -7.35
CA THR A 58 15.31 -3.33 -8.55
C THR A 58 13.87 -3.68 -8.20
N PHE A 59 12.94 -3.38 -9.10
CA PHE A 59 11.55 -3.79 -9.03
C PHE A 59 11.14 -4.39 -10.37
N ASN A 60 10.78 -5.68 -10.38
CA ASN A 60 10.49 -6.45 -11.60
C ASN A 60 11.59 -6.28 -12.67
N GLY A 61 12.87 -6.39 -12.25
CA GLY A 61 14.03 -6.25 -13.13
C GLY A 61 14.41 -4.81 -13.50
N LYS A 62 13.57 -3.80 -13.21
CA LYS A 62 13.88 -2.39 -13.48
C LYS A 62 14.60 -1.77 -12.29
N ARG A 63 15.69 -1.04 -12.55
CA ARG A 63 16.46 -0.36 -11.49
C ARG A 63 15.63 0.74 -10.83
N LEU A 64 15.61 0.75 -9.50
CA LEU A 64 14.98 1.81 -8.72
C LEU A 64 15.93 3.03 -8.58
N PRO A 65 15.39 4.26 -8.50
CA PRO A 65 16.21 5.45 -8.25
C PRO A 65 16.96 5.36 -6.91
N ARG A 66 18.14 5.99 -6.84
CA ARG A 66 18.94 6.08 -5.59
C ARG A 66 18.19 6.74 -4.43
N ARG A 67 17.20 7.61 -4.72
CA ARG A 67 16.33 8.25 -3.72
C ARG A 67 15.00 7.51 -3.50
N SER A 68 14.92 6.24 -3.88
CA SER A 68 13.73 5.40 -3.62
C SER A 68 13.59 5.07 -2.13
N VAL A 69 12.37 4.70 -1.72
CA VAL A 69 12.11 4.27 -0.34
C VAL A 69 12.92 3.03 0.04
N SER A 70 13.12 2.09 -0.88
CA SER A 70 13.95 0.90 -0.65
C SER A 70 15.41 1.27 -0.36
N ALA A 71 15.96 2.25 -1.08
CA ALA A 71 17.30 2.75 -0.82
C ALA A 71 17.39 3.45 0.54
N ARG A 72 16.35 4.20 0.94
CA ARG A 72 16.26 4.85 2.26
C ARG A 72 16.22 3.82 3.39
N VAL A 73 15.40 2.77 3.27
CA VAL A 73 15.34 1.67 4.25
C VAL A 73 16.71 1.02 4.39
N ALA A 74 17.33 0.59 3.29
CA ALA A 74 18.64 -0.04 3.33
C ALA A 74 19.72 0.87 3.95
N THR A 75 19.72 2.16 3.62
CA THR A 75 20.65 3.14 4.20
C THR A 75 20.48 3.25 5.72
N ARG A 76 19.24 3.32 6.23
CA ARG A 76 18.96 3.33 7.67
C ARG A 76 19.49 2.09 8.39
N TYR A 77 19.37 0.91 7.79
CA TYR A 77 19.92 -0.32 8.37
C TYR A 77 21.46 -0.34 8.38
N ILE A 78 22.10 0.20 7.34
CA ILE A 78 23.55 0.37 7.30
C ILE A 78 24.01 1.33 8.40
N GLU A 79 23.30 2.44 8.58
CA GLU A 79 23.58 3.43 9.64
C GLU A 79 23.41 2.81 11.04
N LEU A 80 22.35 2.03 11.26
CA LEU A 80 22.10 1.34 12.53
C LEU A 80 23.15 0.28 12.85
N ASP A 81 23.62 -0.46 11.84
CA ASP A 81 24.66 -1.48 12.03
C ASP A 81 26.07 -0.90 12.19
N GLY A 82 26.31 0.30 11.65
CA GLY A 82 27.59 1.00 11.72
C GLY A 82 28.71 0.45 10.82
N ARG A 83 28.49 -0.69 10.14
CA ARG A 83 29.47 -1.30 9.22
C ARG A 83 29.18 -0.96 7.77
N GLN A 84 30.19 -1.11 6.91
CA GLN A 84 30.07 -0.86 5.47
C GLN A 84 29.52 -2.09 4.74
N TRP A 85 28.40 -1.90 4.02
CA TRP A 85 27.71 -2.99 3.33
C TRP A 85 27.43 -2.68 1.87
N ARG A 86 27.61 -3.70 1.03
CA ARG A 86 26.92 -3.77 -0.25
C ARG A 86 25.61 -4.55 -0.08
N VAL A 87 24.51 -3.89 -0.43
CA VAL A 87 23.14 -4.41 -0.35
C VAL A 87 22.56 -4.43 -1.76
N ASP A 88 22.28 -5.61 -2.27
CA ASP A 88 21.61 -5.80 -3.56
C ASP A 88 20.16 -6.29 -3.28
N VAL A 89 19.16 -5.52 -3.71
CA VAL A 89 17.72 -5.75 -3.42
C VAL A 89 16.95 -6.02 -4.72
N THR A 90 16.11 -7.05 -4.69
CA THR A 90 15.19 -7.40 -5.78
C THR A 90 13.77 -7.52 -5.25
N HIS A 91 12.91 -6.60 -5.68
CA HIS A 91 11.47 -6.68 -5.47
C HIS A 91 10.78 -7.32 -6.68
N THR A 92 9.87 -8.26 -6.42
CA THR A 92 9.02 -8.89 -7.44
C THR A 92 7.56 -8.78 -7.04
N SER A 93 6.70 -8.29 -7.95
CA SER A 93 5.26 -8.20 -7.74
C SER A 93 4.50 -8.33 -9.05
N PRO A 94 3.33 -9.02 -9.08
CA PRO A 94 2.44 -8.97 -10.23
C PRO A 94 1.77 -7.60 -10.40
N LEU A 95 1.77 -6.75 -9.36
CA LEU A 95 1.09 -5.46 -9.37
C LEU A 95 2.07 -4.34 -9.81
N PRO A 96 1.66 -3.43 -10.71
CA PRO A 96 2.51 -2.35 -11.19
C PRO A 96 2.73 -1.27 -10.12
N VAL A 97 3.90 -0.61 -10.19
CA VAL A 97 4.25 0.52 -9.33
C VAL A 97 3.41 1.75 -9.67
N GLY A 98 3.04 2.54 -8.65
CA GLY A 98 2.38 3.84 -8.82
C GLY A 98 0.88 3.78 -9.13
N CYS A 99 0.29 2.60 -9.21
CA CYS A 99 -1.12 2.40 -9.57
C CYS A 99 -2.07 2.32 -8.35
N GLY A 100 -1.68 2.89 -7.21
CA GLY A 100 -2.50 2.90 -5.98
C GLY A 100 -2.55 1.56 -5.21
N TYR A 101 -1.60 0.65 -5.46
CA TYR A 101 -1.51 -0.66 -4.81
C TYR A 101 -0.62 -0.70 -3.57
N GLY A 102 0.00 0.42 -3.18
CA GLY A 102 0.90 0.45 -2.02
C GLY A 102 2.16 -0.39 -2.18
N THR A 103 2.62 -0.63 -3.41
CA THR A 103 3.82 -1.46 -3.68
C THR A 103 5.09 -0.89 -3.05
N SER A 104 5.21 0.44 -2.92
CA SER A 104 6.34 1.08 -2.24
C SER A 104 6.39 0.73 -0.76
N GLY A 105 5.28 0.89 -0.04
CA GLY A 105 5.18 0.57 1.38
C GLY A 105 5.30 -0.93 1.66
N ALA A 106 4.73 -1.79 0.80
CA ALA A 106 4.91 -3.24 0.89
C ALA A 106 6.37 -3.66 0.65
N GLY A 107 7.02 -3.07 -0.37
CA GLY A 107 8.45 -3.27 -0.62
C GLY A 107 9.33 -2.78 0.52
N ALA A 108 9.02 -1.61 1.10
CA ALA A 108 9.73 -1.07 2.25
C ALA A 108 9.61 -1.97 3.48
N LEU A 109 8.40 -2.45 3.81
CA LEU A 109 8.18 -3.31 4.96
C LEU A 109 8.87 -4.66 4.82
N SER A 110 8.66 -5.35 3.70
CA SER A 110 9.33 -6.64 3.44
C SER A 110 10.85 -6.51 3.41
N LEU A 111 11.39 -5.43 2.82
CA LEU A 111 12.83 -5.15 2.86
C LEU A 111 13.35 -4.97 4.29
N SER A 112 12.62 -4.21 5.11
CA SER A 112 13.01 -3.95 6.49
C SER A 112 13.09 -5.25 7.31
N LEU A 113 12.11 -6.14 7.17
CA LEU A 113 12.11 -7.44 7.82
C LEU A 113 13.33 -8.28 7.38
N ALA A 114 13.59 -8.37 6.07
CA ALA A 114 14.69 -9.15 5.55
C ALA A 114 16.08 -8.56 5.91
N LEU A 115 16.22 -7.24 5.98
CA LEU A 115 17.46 -6.60 6.43
C LEU A 115 17.73 -6.85 7.90
N ASN A 116 16.69 -6.77 8.75
CA ASN A 116 16.82 -7.07 10.17
C ASN A 116 17.37 -8.49 10.41
N GLU A 117 16.78 -9.47 9.73
CA GLU A 117 17.22 -10.86 9.77
C GLU A 117 18.66 -11.03 9.28
N THR A 118 18.97 -10.52 8.08
CA THR A 118 20.27 -10.77 7.45
C THR A 118 21.44 -10.04 8.12
N MET A 119 21.20 -8.84 8.64
CA MET A 119 22.21 -8.07 9.37
C MET A 119 22.33 -8.50 10.84
N GLY A 120 21.32 -9.19 11.39
CA GLY A 120 21.33 -9.71 12.76
C GLY A 120 21.16 -8.60 13.81
N LEU A 121 20.38 -7.56 13.50
CA LEU A 121 20.19 -6.39 14.37
C LEU A 121 19.24 -6.65 15.55
N SER A 122 18.61 -7.83 15.61
CA SER A 122 17.73 -8.26 16.70
C SER A 122 16.59 -7.28 17.03
N LEU A 123 16.17 -6.46 16.07
CA LEU A 123 15.00 -5.59 16.22
C LEU A 123 13.75 -6.46 16.26
N SER A 124 12.75 -6.05 17.03
CA SER A 124 11.42 -6.63 16.94
C SER A 124 10.80 -6.37 15.56
N THR A 125 9.84 -7.21 15.16
CA THR A 125 9.05 -7.00 13.94
C THR A 125 8.38 -5.62 13.93
N LEU A 126 8.03 -5.10 15.11
CA LEU A 126 7.43 -3.78 15.28
C LEU A 126 8.42 -2.66 14.94
N GLU A 127 9.63 -2.71 15.49
CA GLU A 127 10.70 -1.73 15.22
C GLU A 127 11.13 -1.74 13.76
N ALA A 128 11.26 -2.94 13.16
CA ALA A 128 11.51 -3.05 11.73
C ALA A 128 10.39 -2.40 10.91
N ALA A 129 9.12 -2.61 11.28
CA ALA A 129 8.01 -1.97 10.60
C ALA A 129 7.99 -0.44 10.79
N GLN A 130 8.45 0.06 11.93
CA GLN A 130 8.62 1.50 12.17
C GLN A 130 9.70 2.12 11.28
N ILE A 131 10.83 1.45 11.06
CA ILE A 131 11.87 1.90 10.13
C ILE A 131 11.32 2.03 8.70
N ALA A 132 10.55 1.03 8.25
CA ALA A 132 9.87 1.07 6.97
C ALA A 132 8.87 2.25 6.87
N HIS A 133 8.09 2.47 7.93
CA HIS A 133 7.13 3.59 8.00
C HIS A 133 7.84 4.94 7.92
N ILE A 134 8.85 5.18 8.75
CA ILE A 134 9.62 6.44 8.74
C ILE A 134 10.19 6.71 7.34
N SER A 135 10.72 5.67 6.68
CA SER A 135 11.25 5.78 5.33
C SER A 135 10.19 6.21 4.30
N GLU A 136 8.95 5.69 4.40
CA GLU A 136 7.83 6.13 3.54
C GLU A 136 7.45 7.60 3.77
N ILE A 137 7.47 8.06 5.03
CA ILE A 137 7.19 9.46 5.39
C ILE A 137 8.25 10.38 4.80
N GLU A 138 9.53 10.09 5.01
CA GLU A 138 10.66 10.89 4.52
C GLU A 138 10.69 10.95 2.99
N CYS A 139 10.39 9.84 2.32
CA CYS A 139 10.35 9.77 0.86
C CYS A 139 9.06 10.35 0.25
N LYS A 140 8.06 10.70 1.09
CA LYS A 140 6.72 11.17 0.70
C LYS A 140 6.02 10.19 -0.25
N THR A 141 6.16 8.88 0.01
CA THR A 141 5.63 7.80 -0.84
C THR A 141 4.36 7.17 -0.28
N GLY A 142 4.12 7.28 1.02
CA GLY A 142 2.89 6.80 1.65
C GLY A 142 2.75 7.24 3.11
N LEU A 143 1.53 7.15 3.64
CA LEU A 143 1.17 7.57 5.01
C LEU A 143 0.48 6.47 5.84
N GLY A 144 0.04 5.39 5.20
CA GLY A 144 -0.76 4.36 5.88
C GLY A 144 -0.61 2.96 5.32
N THR A 145 0.17 2.78 4.26
CA THR A 145 0.38 1.46 3.64
C THR A 145 1.05 0.51 4.63
N VAL A 146 2.19 0.91 5.22
CA VAL A 146 2.95 0.08 6.18
C VAL A 146 2.06 -0.31 7.37
N ALA A 147 1.35 0.64 7.97
CA ALA A 147 0.42 0.36 9.07
C ALA A 147 -0.68 -0.66 8.68
N SER A 148 -1.25 -0.57 7.48
CA SER A 148 -2.27 -1.50 7.01
C SER A 148 -1.71 -2.89 6.70
N VAL A 149 -0.60 -2.98 5.98
CA VAL A 149 -0.01 -4.25 5.51
C VAL A 149 0.83 -4.96 6.57
N PHE A 150 1.08 -4.31 7.71
CA PHE A 150 1.58 -4.96 8.92
C PHE A 150 0.57 -5.98 9.48
N SER A 151 -0.74 -5.70 9.39
CA SER A 151 -1.80 -6.61 9.88
C SER A 151 -2.48 -7.42 8.77
N GLY A 152 -2.53 -6.89 7.54
CA GLY A 152 -3.32 -7.44 6.44
C GLY A 152 -4.84 -7.34 6.65
N GLY A 153 -5.61 -7.86 5.70
CA GLY A 153 -7.08 -7.83 5.69
C GLY A 153 -7.68 -6.50 5.28
N LEU A 154 -8.97 -6.33 5.59
CA LEU A 154 -9.64 -5.02 5.55
C LEU A 154 -9.32 -4.29 6.86
N THR A 155 -8.71 -3.12 6.75
CA THR A 155 -8.16 -2.38 7.89
C THR A 155 -8.75 -0.98 7.98
N LEU A 156 -9.07 -0.57 9.22
CA LEU A 156 -9.48 0.79 9.58
C LEU A 156 -8.36 1.42 10.41
N ARG A 157 -7.68 2.42 9.85
CA ARG A 157 -6.71 3.26 10.56
C ARG A 157 -7.50 4.32 11.32
N THR A 158 -7.56 4.19 12.65
CA THR A 158 -8.37 5.03 13.54
C THR A 158 -7.56 6.08 14.29
N ILE A 159 -6.27 5.80 14.52
CA ILE A 159 -5.28 6.77 15.03
C ILE A 159 -4.11 6.75 14.04
N PRO A 160 -3.64 7.91 13.55
CA PRO A 160 -2.52 7.98 12.62
C PRO A 160 -1.21 7.60 13.33
N GLY A 161 -0.28 7.02 12.57
CA GLY A 161 1.06 6.70 13.05
C GLY A 161 1.59 5.39 12.50
N ALA A 162 2.84 5.11 12.83
CA ALA A 162 3.53 3.86 12.55
C ALA A 162 2.89 2.67 13.31
N PRO A 163 3.16 1.41 12.92
CA PRO A 163 2.86 0.25 13.77
C PRO A 163 3.34 0.46 15.21
N GLY A 164 2.45 0.21 16.18
CA GLY A 164 2.71 0.41 17.62
C GLY A 164 2.47 1.82 18.15
N VAL A 165 2.38 2.83 17.28
CA VAL A 165 2.08 4.22 17.65
C VAL A 165 0.66 4.62 17.20
N GLY A 166 0.35 4.34 15.94
CA GLY A 166 -1.01 4.45 15.41
C GLY A 166 -1.89 3.26 15.81
N ARG A 167 -3.18 3.34 15.50
CA ARG A 167 -4.16 2.28 15.80
C ARG A 167 -4.88 1.81 14.55
N VAL A 168 -4.65 0.54 14.22
CA VAL A 168 -5.30 -0.15 13.10
C VAL A 168 -6.25 -1.21 13.65
N SER A 169 -7.51 -1.15 13.22
CA SER A 169 -8.53 -2.15 13.53
C SER A 169 -8.78 -2.99 12.29
N LYS A 170 -8.52 -4.29 12.38
CA LYS A 170 -8.83 -5.25 11.32
C LYS A 170 -10.28 -5.67 11.39
N VAL A 171 -10.93 -5.77 10.24
CA VAL A 171 -12.33 -6.19 10.12
C VAL A 171 -12.39 -7.48 9.32
N ALA A 172 -13.15 -8.45 9.83
CA ALA A 172 -13.36 -9.71 9.14
C ALA A 172 -14.19 -9.50 7.88
N VAL A 173 -13.82 -10.19 6.82
CA VAL A 173 -14.54 -10.25 5.55
C VAL A 173 -14.64 -11.71 5.12
N PRO A 174 -15.77 -12.15 4.53
CA PRO A 174 -15.92 -13.52 4.08
C PRO A 174 -14.80 -13.94 3.12
N SER A 175 -14.29 -15.16 3.27
CA SER A 175 -13.21 -15.69 2.42
C SER A 175 -13.65 -16.00 0.99
N SER A 176 -14.97 -16.04 0.73
CA SER A 176 -15.56 -16.15 -0.61
C SER A 176 -15.40 -14.87 -1.44
N LEU A 177 -15.04 -13.74 -0.81
CA LEU A 177 -14.84 -12.47 -1.51
C LEU A 177 -13.44 -12.37 -2.11
N MET A 178 -13.41 -11.85 -3.33
CA MET A 178 -12.22 -11.54 -4.10
C MET A 178 -12.13 -10.03 -4.30
N LEU A 179 -10.91 -9.50 -4.22
CA LEU A 179 -10.61 -8.15 -4.65
C LEU A 179 -10.18 -8.19 -6.12
N ILE A 180 -10.90 -7.47 -6.97
CA ILE A 180 -10.59 -7.34 -8.40
C ILE A 180 -10.19 -5.90 -8.66
N THR A 181 -9.11 -5.69 -9.40
CA THR A 181 -8.59 -4.36 -9.71
C THR A 181 -7.94 -4.31 -11.07
N ALA A 182 -7.96 -3.15 -11.73
CA ALA A 182 -7.20 -2.90 -12.94
C ALA A 182 -6.79 -1.43 -12.99
N SER A 183 -5.69 -1.13 -13.68
CA SER A 183 -5.13 0.23 -13.79
C SER A 183 -5.05 0.70 -15.23
N PHE A 184 -5.39 1.97 -15.46
CA PHE A 184 -5.03 2.69 -16.69
C PHE A 184 -3.62 3.28 -16.62
N GLY A 185 -3.11 3.52 -15.41
CA GLY A 185 -1.79 4.10 -15.22
C GLY A 185 -1.53 4.66 -13.83
N PRO A 186 -0.30 5.13 -13.58
CA PRO A 186 0.09 5.66 -12.29
C PRO A 186 -0.41 7.08 -12.06
N ILE A 187 -0.68 7.42 -10.79
CA ILE A 187 -0.86 8.81 -10.34
C ILE A 187 0.27 9.14 -9.35
N SER A 188 0.85 10.34 -9.46
CA SER A 188 1.95 10.74 -8.58
C SER A 188 1.46 11.04 -7.16
N THR A 189 1.65 10.09 -6.23
CA THR A 189 1.43 10.29 -4.78
C THR A 189 2.14 11.54 -4.26
N ARG A 190 3.40 11.74 -4.66
CA ARG A 190 4.20 12.91 -4.24
C ARG A 190 3.56 14.23 -4.68
N SER A 191 2.98 14.29 -5.88
CA SER A 191 2.26 15.48 -6.36
C SER A 191 1.04 15.77 -5.49
N ILE A 192 0.28 14.73 -5.13
CA ILE A 192 -0.91 14.88 -4.28
C ILE A 192 -0.53 15.31 -2.86
N LEU A 193 0.48 14.68 -2.26
CA LEU A 193 1.02 15.04 -0.94
C LEU A 193 1.84 16.35 -0.96
N GLY A 194 2.07 16.96 -2.11
CA GLY A 194 2.73 18.26 -2.24
C GLY A 194 1.76 19.45 -2.32
N ARG A 195 0.51 19.23 -2.74
CA ARG A 195 -0.45 20.30 -3.05
C ARG A 195 -1.39 20.59 -1.88
N ALA A 196 -1.21 21.73 -1.22
CA ALA A 196 -1.99 22.12 -0.05
C ALA A 196 -3.52 22.19 -0.31
N SER A 197 -3.95 22.69 -1.47
CA SER A 197 -5.38 22.72 -1.85
C SER A 197 -5.98 21.33 -1.93
N LEU A 198 -5.28 20.38 -2.56
CA LEU A 198 -5.73 19.00 -2.69
C LEU A 198 -5.73 18.27 -1.34
N LYS A 199 -4.74 18.51 -0.47
CA LYS A 199 -4.75 17.99 0.91
C LYS A 199 -5.96 18.47 1.70
N ARG A 200 -6.31 19.76 1.60
CA ARG A 200 -7.50 20.32 2.26
C ARG A 200 -8.77 19.62 1.77
N ARG A 201 -8.91 19.42 0.46
CA ARG A 201 -10.05 18.70 -0.14
C ARG A 201 -10.12 17.24 0.33
N VAL A 202 -9.00 16.53 0.28
CA VAL A 202 -8.88 15.15 0.81
C VAL A 202 -9.34 15.07 2.26
N ASN A 203 -8.85 15.96 3.13
CA ASN A 203 -9.19 15.94 4.54
C ASN A 203 -10.66 16.30 4.80
N ALA A 204 -11.22 17.24 4.03
CA ALA A 204 -12.64 17.61 4.08
C ALA A 204 -13.54 16.44 3.67
N CYS A 205 -13.27 15.82 2.52
CA CYS A 205 -14.04 14.66 2.03
C CYS A 205 -13.89 13.42 2.94
N GLY A 206 -12.73 13.24 3.57
CA GLY A 206 -12.47 12.12 4.47
C GLY A 206 -13.05 12.30 5.88
N LYS A 207 -13.51 13.51 6.22
CA LYS A 207 -14.00 13.84 7.57
C LYS A 207 -15.24 13.02 7.91
N GLY A 208 -15.18 12.28 9.03
CA GLY A 208 -16.31 11.49 9.51
C GLY A 208 -16.47 10.13 8.84
N LEU A 209 -15.72 9.79 7.79
CA LEU A 209 -15.94 8.53 7.04
C LEU A 209 -15.64 7.29 7.88
N ILE A 210 -14.64 7.34 8.78
CA ILE A 210 -14.37 6.22 9.69
C ILE A 210 -15.52 5.98 10.66
N GLN A 211 -16.15 7.05 11.16
CA GLN A 211 -17.28 6.97 12.08
C GLN A 211 -18.53 6.43 11.39
N ARG A 212 -18.68 6.67 10.08
CA ARG A 212 -19.77 6.15 9.25
C ARG A 212 -19.57 4.70 8.79
N PHE A 213 -18.40 4.11 9.04
CA PHE A 213 -18.11 2.76 8.61
C PHE A 213 -18.95 1.74 9.39
N ASP A 214 -19.85 1.03 8.71
CA ASP A 214 -20.67 -0.01 9.32
C ASP A 214 -19.92 -1.34 9.36
N ARG A 215 -19.56 -1.77 10.57
CA ARG A 215 -18.84 -3.01 10.82
C ARG A 215 -19.70 -4.26 10.64
N ARG A 216 -21.04 -4.13 10.59
CA ARG A 216 -21.96 -5.25 10.34
C ARG A 216 -22.01 -5.66 8.86
N SER A 217 -21.70 -4.73 7.95
CA SER A 217 -21.59 -4.99 6.51
C SER A 217 -20.30 -4.37 5.94
N PRO A 218 -19.12 -4.87 6.34
CA PRO A 218 -17.87 -4.16 6.20
C PRO A 218 -17.41 -3.99 4.74
N GLN A 219 -17.61 -5.00 3.89
CA GLN A 219 -17.32 -4.91 2.46
C GLN A 219 -18.21 -3.88 1.76
N LYS A 220 -19.51 -3.88 2.08
CA LYS A 220 -20.48 -2.96 1.48
C LYS A 220 -20.21 -1.54 1.91
N SER A 221 -19.99 -1.34 3.22
CA SER A 221 -19.63 -0.04 3.79
C SER A 221 -18.33 0.49 3.19
N PHE A 222 -17.30 -0.37 3.04
CA PHE A 222 -16.04 0.01 2.43
C PHE A 222 -16.23 0.50 1.00
N MET A 223 -16.96 -0.24 0.15
CA MET A 223 -17.18 0.13 -1.25
C MET A 223 -17.96 1.44 -1.39
N ILE A 224 -19.04 1.62 -0.62
CA ILE A 224 -19.86 2.84 -0.66
C ILE A 224 -19.05 4.06 -0.24
N LEU A 225 -18.35 3.99 0.89
CA LEU A 225 -17.56 5.11 1.40
C LEU A 225 -16.37 5.43 0.52
N SER A 226 -15.73 4.41 -0.09
CA SER A 226 -14.63 4.61 -1.04
C SER A 226 -15.08 5.35 -2.28
N LYS A 227 -16.23 4.94 -2.86
CA LYS A 227 -16.78 5.58 -4.06
C LYS A 227 -17.14 7.05 -3.78
N GLY A 228 -17.91 7.30 -2.72
CA GLY A 228 -18.30 8.66 -2.35
C GLY A 228 -17.09 9.56 -2.03
N PHE A 229 -16.04 9.00 -1.41
CA PHE A 229 -14.78 9.72 -1.22
C PHE A 229 -14.09 10.04 -2.54
N ALA A 230 -13.96 9.07 -3.44
CA ALA A 230 -13.32 9.26 -4.74
C ALA A 230 -14.03 10.33 -5.59
N GLU A 231 -15.38 10.35 -5.57
CA GLU A 231 -16.22 11.35 -6.23
C GLU A 231 -16.02 12.73 -5.58
N CYS A 232 -16.11 12.83 -4.25
CA CYS A 232 -15.92 14.08 -3.52
C CYS A 232 -14.53 14.71 -3.75
N VAL A 233 -13.47 13.89 -3.73
CA VAL A 233 -12.11 14.38 -3.94
C VAL A 233 -11.86 14.74 -5.40
N GLY A 234 -12.68 14.25 -6.35
CA GLY A 234 -12.57 14.61 -7.77
C GLY A 234 -11.20 14.24 -8.38
N LEU A 235 -10.68 13.05 -8.04
CA LEU A 235 -9.43 12.53 -8.59
C LEU A 235 -9.64 11.52 -9.73
N MET A 236 -10.87 11.07 -9.94
CA MET A 236 -11.20 10.20 -11.06
C MET A 236 -11.08 10.97 -12.37
N SER A 237 -10.29 10.43 -13.29
CA SER A 237 -10.32 10.90 -14.68
C SER A 237 -11.69 10.63 -15.29
N GLN A 238 -12.04 11.34 -16.36
CA GLN A 238 -13.31 11.13 -17.06
C GLN A 238 -13.48 9.66 -17.51
N ARG A 239 -12.42 9.05 -18.06
CA ARG A 239 -12.45 7.65 -18.48
C ARG A 239 -12.66 6.69 -17.32
N LEU A 240 -12.02 6.93 -16.17
CA LEU A 240 -12.20 6.09 -14.98
C LEU A 240 -13.61 6.25 -14.39
N SER A 241 -14.13 7.48 -14.34
CA SER A 241 -15.49 7.77 -13.87
C SER A 241 -16.56 7.09 -14.74
N HIS A 242 -16.41 7.15 -16.06
CA HIS A 242 -17.30 6.43 -16.98
C HIS A 242 -17.23 4.92 -16.78
N LEU A 243 -16.02 4.36 -16.62
CA LEU A 243 -15.84 2.92 -16.39
C LEU A 243 -16.47 2.47 -15.07
N VAL A 244 -16.25 3.20 -13.97
CA VAL A 244 -16.86 2.95 -12.66
C VAL A 244 -18.39 2.98 -12.76
N THR A 245 -18.94 3.99 -13.44
CA THR A 245 -20.40 4.12 -13.63
C THR A 245 -20.98 2.93 -14.40
N ARG A 246 -20.31 2.50 -15.49
CA ARG A 246 -20.73 1.35 -16.30
C ARG A 246 -20.61 0.02 -15.56
N LEU A 247 -19.61 -0.13 -14.70
CA LEU A 247 -19.49 -1.34 -13.88
C LEU A 247 -20.57 -1.36 -12.78
N ASP A 248 -20.83 -0.22 -12.16
CA ASP A 248 -21.88 -0.09 -11.15
C ASP A 248 -23.29 -0.36 -11.71
N SER A 249 -23.57 -0.02 -12.97
CA SER A 249 -24.85 -0.29 -13.62
C SER A 249 -25.11 -1.78 -13.86
N THR A 250 -24.10 -2.66 -13.74
CA THR A 250 -24.29 -4.12 -13.75
C THR A 250 -24.57 -4.69 -12.36
N GLY A 251 -24.72 -3.83 -11.35
CA GLY A 251 -24.93 -4.22 -9.95
C GLY A 251 -23.63 -4.41 -9.16
N ILE A 252 -22.45 -4.30 -9.81
CA ILE A 252 -21.15 -4.51 -9.18
C ILE A 252 -20.59 -3.17 -8.70
N LYS A 253 -20.64 -2.93 -7.38
CA LYS A 253 -20.10 -1.70 -6.80
C LYS A 253 -18.58 -1.62 -6.96
N SER A 254 -18.11 -0.50 -7.46
CA SER A 254 -16.70 -0.23 -7.75
C SER A 254 -16.29 1.17 -7.29
N SER A 255 -14.97 1.38 -7.14
CA SER A 255 -14.38 2.65 -6.74
C SER A 255 -12.98 2.80 -7.32
N MET A 256 -12.44 4.02 -7.28
CA MET A 256 -11.04 4.29 -7.61
C MET A 256 -10.10 3.84 -6.47
N THR A 257 -8.94 3.27 -6.79
CA THR A 257 -7.86 3.09 -5.81
C THR A 257 -7.23 4.44 -5.50
N MET A 258 -7.09 4.78 -4.22
CA MET A 258 -6.53 6.09 -3.89
C MET A 258 -5.07 6.20 -4.33
N LEU A 259 -4.79 7.27 -5.09
CA LEU A 259 -3.49 7.60 -5.67
C LEU A 259 -3.05 6.66 -6.81
N GLY A 260 -3.99 6.14 -7.59
CA GLY A 260 -3.74 5.47 -8.86
C GLY A 260 -4.93 5.64 -9.80
N GLU A 261 -4.70 5.66 -11.12
CA GLU A 261 -5.81 5.69 -12.08
C GLU A 261 -6.34 4.26 -12.29
N SER A 262 -6.81 3.67 -11.20
CA SER A 262 -7.19 2.27 -11.13
C SER A 262 -8.59 2.15 -10.54
N VAL A 263 -9.35 1.18 -11.03
CA VAL A 263 -10.63 0.77 -10.46
C VAL A 263 -10.43 -0.46 -9.61
N PHE A 264 -11.18 -0.58 -8.52
CA PHE A 264 -11.29 -1.82 -7.76
C PHE A 264 -12.74 -2.12 -7.36
N CYS A 265 -13.03 -3.40 -7.15
CA CYS A 265 -14.25 -3.87 -6.51
C CYS A 265 -13.97 -5.09 -5.63
N ILE A 266 -14.86 -5.33 -4.67
CA ILE A 266 -14.90 -6.56 -3.87
C ILE A 266 -16.16 -7.31 -4.26
N ALA A 267 -16.00 -8.52 -4.77
CA ALA A 267 -17.12 -9.33 -5.25
C ALA A 267 -16.91 -10.82 -4.92
N PRO A 268 -17.98 -11.63 -4.86
CA PRO A 268 -17.86 -13.07 -4.76
C PRO A 268 -17.02 -13.68 -5.90
N MET A 269 -16.42 -14.85 -5.65
CA MET A 269 -15.53 -15.52 -6.59
C MET A 269 -16.19 -15.80 -7.95
N GLU A 270 -17.47 -16.17 -7.94
CA GLU A 270 -18.30 -16.44 -9.10
C GLU A 270 -18.47 -15.21 -10.04
N VAL A 271 -18.31 -13.99 -9.51
CA VAL A 271 -18.43 -12.74 -10.27
C VAL A 271 -17.10 -12.34 -10.93
N VAL A 272 -15.97 -12.95 -10.55
CA VAL A 272 -14.63 -12.60 -11.06
C VAL A 272 -14.52 -12.70 -12.60
N PRO A 273 -15.00 -13.78 -13.27
CA PRO A 273 -14.90 -13.87 -14.73
C PRO A 273 -15.63 -12.72 -15.46
N LEU A 274 -16.80 -12.33 -14.94
CA LEU A 274 -17.59 -11.23 -15.48
C LEU A 274 -16.84 -9.90 -15.39
N VAL A 275 -16.32 -9.55 -14.19
CA VAL A 275 -15.59 -8.29 -13.97
C VAL A 275 -14.30 -8.26 -14.78
N THR A 276 -13.51 -9.34 -14.77
CA THR A 276 -12.25 -9.38 -15.50
C THR A 276 -12.45 -9.27 -17.01
N THR A 277 -13.50 -9.89 -17.56
CA THR A 277 -13.87 -9.75 -18.97
C THR A 277 -14.30 -8.31 -19.28
N PHE A 278 -15.11 -7.70 -18.43
CA PHE A 278 -15.50 -6.30 -18.57
C PHE A 278 -14.28 -5.36 -18.61
N LEU A 279 -13.32 -5.54 -17.69
CA LEU A 279 -12.11 -4.71 -17.62
C LEU A 279 -11.18 -4.91 -18.83
N ARG A 280 -11.04 -6.14 -19.32
CA ARG A 280 -10.26 -6.44 -20.54
C ARG A 280 -10.86 -5.78 -21.78
N LYS A 281 -12.19 -5.75 -21.92
CA LYS A 281 -12.88 -5.04 -23.01
C LYS A 281 -12.60 -3.53 -23.03
N HIS A 282 -12.14 -2.97 -21.91
CA HIS A 282 -11.73 -1.57 -21.78
C HIS A 282 -10.21 -1.39 -21.84
N GLY A 283 -9.46 -2.38 -22.35
CA GLY A 283 -8.02 -2.30 -22.58
C GLY A 283 -7.17 -2.39 -21.31
N MET A 284 -7.74 -2.84 -20.18
CA MET A 284 -7.02 -2.96 -18.92
C MET A 284 -6.57 -4.40 -18.67
N THR A 285 -5.47 -4.57 -17.93
CA THR A 285 -5.06 -5.89 -17.39
C THR A 285 -5.62 -6.06 -15.98
N PRO A 286 -6.62 -6.94 -15.77
CA PRO A 286 -7.21 -7.12 -14.46
C PRO A 286 -6.38 -8.07 -13.58
N TYR A 287 -6.38 -7.77 -12.28
CA TYR A 287 -5.83 -8.60 -11.23
C TYR A 287 -6.95 -9.01 -10.28
N ALA A 288 -7.16 -10.31 -10.11
CA ALA A 288 -8.02 -10.85 -9.06
C ALA A 288 -7.15 -11.41 -7.94
N SER A 289 -7.45 -11.06 -6.70
CA SER A 289 -6.70 -11.47 -5.52
C SER A 289 -7.64 -11.83 -4.38
N ARG A 290 -7.29 -12.86 -3.61
CA ARG A 290 -7.86 -13.01 -2.26
C ARG A 290 -7.48 -11.80 -1.42
N ILE A 291 -8.30 -11.49 -0.42
CA ILE A 291 -7.93 -10.53 0.62
C ILE A 291 -6.90 -11.20 1.55
N ALA A 292 -5.75 -10.56 1.77
CA ALA A 292 -4.67 -11.15 2.55
C ALA A 292 -5.11 -11.36 4.01
N LYS A 293 -4.95 -12.57 4.55
CA LYS A 293 -5.28 -12.86 5.95
C LYS A 293 -4.17 -12.45 6.92
N SER A 294 -2.93 -12.42 6.49
CA SER A 294 -1.77 -12.03 7.29
C SER A 294 -1.10 -10.78 6.71
N GLY A 295 -0.27 -10.13 7.54
CA GLY A 295 0.59 -9.04 7.10
C GLY A 295 1.94 -9.54 6.54
N ALA A 296 2.91 -8.64 6.51
CA ALA A 296 4.27 -8.97 6.08
C ALA A 296 4.96 -9.99 7.00
N HIS A 297 5.78 -10.86 6.42
CA HIS A 297 6.50 -11.93 7.12
C HIS A 297 7.75 -12.36 6.33
N MET A 298 8.69 -13.01 7.00
CA MET A 298 9.83 -13.69 6.38
C MET A 298 9.35 -14.90 5.56
N LEU A 299 10.06 -15.22 4.48
CA LEU A 299 9.84 -16.39 3.62
C LEU A 299 10.98 -17.39 3.72
#